data_AF-A0AA39U7S9-F1
#
_entry.id   AF-A0AA39U7S9-F1
#
_cell.length_a   1.000
_cell.length_b   1.000
_cell.length_c   1.000
_cell.angle_alpha   90.00
_cell.angle_beta   90.00
_cell.angle_gamma   90.00
#
_symmetry.space_group_name_H-M   'P 1'
#
loop_
_entity.id
_entity.type
_entity.pdbx_description
1 polymer ?
#
loop_
_entity_poly.entity_id
_entity_poly.type
_entity_poly.pdbx_seq_one_letter_code
_entity_poly.pdbx_strand_id
1 'polypeptide(L)'
;MWNTSRIARVLLIHMILKLSRLLKDDQDHTRKHQDALLGFIEDIVSSIPFHLAEDSPVFLHRLEEGEVGKAQMGKENAATILSPGRPVGGLLLMHPIYVASKLSVVPQQTREYMTDCLEWIAKHMGIGQASLIAKAPDVHEEIFADGCTIVWAGMLI
;
A
#
# COMPACT_ATOMS: atom_id res chain seq x y z
N MET A 1 -3.55 -9.74 -5.72
CA MET A 1 -4.51 -9.33 -6.78
C MET A 1 -5.47 -8.24 -6.34
N TRP A 2 -6.17 -8.40 -5.20
CA TRP A 2 -7.21 -7.46 -4.81
C TRP A 2 -6.69 -6.04 -4.53
N ASN A 3 -5.51 -5.89 -3.93
CA ASN A 3 -4.87 -4.57 -3.74
C ASN A 3 -4.43 -3.91 -5.06
N THR A 4 -4.04 -4.70 -6.06
CA THR A 4 -3.76 -4.19 -7.42
C THR A 4 -5.01 -3.62 -8.08
N SER A 5 -6.16 -4.30 -7.92
CA SER A 5 -7.45 -3.79 -8.40
C SER A 5 -7.87 -2.53 -7.65
N ARG A 6 -7.75 -2.53 -6.31
CA ARG A 6 -8.06 -1.36 -5.46
C ARG A 6 -7.21 -0.15 -5.84
N ILE A 7 -5.91 -0.30 -6.03
CA ILE A 7 -5.04 0.83 -6.38
C ILE A 7 -5.34 1.37 -7.79
N ALA A 8 -5.70 0.51 -8.74
CA ALA A 8 -6.16 0.95 -10.06
C ALA A 8 -7.44 1.79 -9.96
N ARG A 9 -8.40 1.40 -9.11
CA ARG A 9 -9.61 2.20 -8.84
C ARG A 9 -9.29 3.54 -8.19
N VAL A 10 -8.36 3.57 -7.24
CA VAL A 10 -7.86 4.81 -6.63
C VAL A 10 -7.28 5.76 -7.69
N LEU A 11 -6.45 5.25 -8.61
CA LEU A 11 -5.90 6.05 -9.71
C LEU A 11 -6.99 6.61 -10.64
N LEU A 12 -7.97 5.78 -11.02
CA LEU A 12 -9.09 6.21 -11.85
C LEU A 12 -9.91 7.31 -11.17
N ILE A 13 -10.26 7.14 -9.90
CA ILE A 13 -10.98 8.15 -9.12
C ILE A 13 -10.16 9.43 -9.00
N HIS A 14 -8.86 9.32 -8.71
CA HIS A 14 -7.97 10.48 -8.64
C HIS A 14 -7.95 11.27 -9.95
N MET A 15 -7.91 10.57 -11.09
CA MET A 15 -7.97 11.18 -12.42
C MET A 15 -9.32 11.86 -12.67
N ILE A 16 -10.44 11.21 -12.35
CA ILE A 16 -11.79 11.79 -12.46
C ILE A 16 -11.89 13.09 -11.65
N LEU A 17 -11.43 13.06 -10.38
CA LEU A 17 -11.42 14.24 -9.51
C LEU A 17 -10.50 15.36 -10.00
N LYS A 18 -9.38 15.02 -10.65
CA LYS A 18 -8.49 16.00 -11.28
C LYS A 18 -9.17 16.66 -12.49
N LEU A 19 -9.83 15.87 -13.34
CA LEU A 19 -10.54 16.36 -14.52
C LEU A 19 -11.75 17.21 -14.14
N SER A 20 -12.57 16.79 -13.18
CA SER A 20 -13.72 17.55 -12.68
C SER A 20 -13.29 18.93 -12.15
N ARG A 21 -12.20 19.00 -11.37
CA ARG A 21 -11.63 20.28 -10.89
C ARG A 21 -11.16 21.18 -12.03
N LEU A 22 -10.53 20.61 -13.07
CA LEU A 22 -10.08 21.38 -14.24
C LEU A 22 -11.26 21.91 -15.06
N LEU A 23 -12.34 21.14 -15.17
CA LEU A 23 -13.55 21.49 -15.90
C LEU A 23 -14.48 22.42 -15.08
N LYS A 24 -14.14 22.72 -13.82
CA LYS A 24 -15.00 23.45 -12.87
C LYS A 24 -16.40 22.84 -12.74
N ASP A 25 -16.45 21.52 -12.82
CA ASP A 25 -17.68 20.76 -12.69
C ASP A 25 -18.04 20.64 -11.20
N ASP A 26 -18.97 21.47 -10.73
CA ASP A 26 -19.38 21.59 -9.32
C ASP A 26 -20.37 20.48 -8.90
N GLN A 27 -20.23 19.28 -9.47
CA GLN A 27 -21.12 18.17 -9.19
C GLN A 27 -20.84 17.58 -7.79
N ASP A 28 -21.93 17.29 -7.07
CA ASP A 28 -21.96 16.73 -5.71
C ASP A 28 -21.33 15.32 -5.61
N HIS A 29 -20.93 14.72 -6.74
CA HIS A 29 -20.25 13.43 -6.75
C HIS A 29 -18.82 13.48 -6.20
N THR A 30 -18.20 14.66 -6.08
CA THR A 30 -16.82 14.81 -5.56
C THR A 30 -16.62 14.14 -4.21
N ARG A 31 -17.56 14.33 -3.28
CA ARG A 31 -17.48 13.76 -1.94
C ARG A 31 -17.57 12.23 -1.96
N LYS A 32 -18.52 11.67 -2.71
CA LYS A 32 -18.69 10.21 -2.84
C LYS A 32 -17.43 9.55 -3.42
N HIS A 33 -16.80 10.18 -4.38
CA HIS A 33 -15.54 9.71 -4.97
C HIS A 33 -14.39 9.77 -3.97
N GLN A 34 -14.27 10.84 -3.18
CA GLN A 34 -13.27 10.96 -2.12
C GLN A 34 -13.47 9.90 -1.04
N ASP A 35 -14.70 9.70 -0.56
CA ASP A 35 -15.01 8.69 0.45
C ASP A 35 -14.69 7.28 -0.06
N ALA A 36 -15.04 6.95 -1.31
CA ALA A 36 -14.71 5.67 -1.92
C ALA A 36 -13.19 5.46 -2.07
N LEU A 37 -12.45 6.51 -2.43
CA LEU A 37 -11.00 6.47 -2.55
C LEU A 37 -10.36 6.17 -1.19
N LEU A 38 -10.76 6.89 -0.15
CA LEU A 38 -10.23 6.68 1.21
C LEU A 38 -10.58 5.27 1.72
N GLY A 39 -11.79 4.78 1.46
CA GLY A 39 -12.18 3.41 1.78
C GLY A 39 -11.27 2.37 1.11
N PHE A 40 -10.92 2.53 -0.17
CA PHE A 40 -9.97 1.63 -0.84
C PHE A 40 -8.56 1.68 -0.25
N ILE A 41 -8.12 2.83 0.25
CA ILE A 41 -6.82 2.99 0.89
C ILE A 41 -6.80 2.29 2.25
N GLU A 42 -7.84 2.46 3.07
CA GLU A 42 -7.99 1.77 4.36
C GLU A 42 -8.01 0.24 4.19
N ASP A 43 -8.71 -0.22 3.16
CA ASP A 43 -8.75 -1.60 2.71
C ASP A 43 -7.37 -2.17 2.31
N ILE A 44 -6.50 -1.35 1.69
CA ILE A 44 -5.12 -1.73 1.39
C ILE A 44 -4.33 -1.79 2.70
N VAL A 45 -4.40 -0.75 3.52
CA VAL A 45 -3.67 -0.64 4.80
C VAL A 45 -3.97 -1.81 5.73
N SER A 46 -5.25 -2.13 5.92
CA SER A 46 -5.71 -3.24 6.76
C SER A 46 -5.24 -4.61 6.27
N SER A 47 -5.00 -4.75 4.97
CA SER A 47 -4.51 -6.00 4.38
C SER A 47 -2.98 -6.20 4.52
N ILE A 48 -2.23 -5.15 4.83
CA ILE A 48 -0.75 -5.19 4.85
C ILE A 48 -0.21 -6.26 5.81
N PRO A 49 -0.65 -6.34 7.08
CA PRO A 49 -0.14 -7.34 8.02
C PRO A 49 -0.32 -8.77 7.52
N PHE A 50 -1.43 -9.07 6.84
CA PHE A 50 -1.71 -10.41 6.30
C PHE A 50 -0.81 -10.82 5.13
N HIS A 51 -0.18 -9.86 4.45
CA HIS A 51 0.80 -10.14 3.40
C HIS A 51 2.23 -10.17 3.95
N LEU A 52 2.50 -9.45 5.05
CA LEU A 52 3.85 -9.26 5.55
C LEU A 52 4.23 -10.16 6.74
N ALA A 53 3.27 -10.53 7.58
CA ALA A 53 3.52 -11.39 8.74
C ALA A 53 3.45 -12.87 8.35
N GLU A 54 4.32 -13.69 8.96
CA GLU A 54 4.21 -15.15 8.89
C GLU A 54 2.96 -15.67 9.60
N ASP A 55 2.65 -15.08 10.77
CA ASP A 55 1.50 -15.43 11.60
C ASP A 55 0.67 -14.17 11.88
N SER A 56 -0.41 -14.00 11.10
CA SER A 56 -1.31 -12.86 11.22
C SER A 56 -2.20 -12.89 12.48
N PRO A 57 -2.71 -14.04 12.97
CA PRO A 57 -3.35 -14.12 14.29
C PRO A 57 -2.48 -13.64 15.44
N VAL A 58 -1.20 -14.03 15.48
CA VAL A 58 -0.26 -13.59 16.53
C VAL A 58 0.01 -12.08 16.45
N PHE A 59 0.02 -11.50 15.25
CA PHE A 59 0.11 -10.06 15.07
C PHE A 59 -1.13 -9.34 15.63
N LEU A 60 -2.33 -9.84 15.33
CA LEU A 60 -3.59 -9.24 15.80
C LEU A 60 -3.76 -9.35 17.31
N HIS A 61 -3.43 -10.50 17.89
CA HIS A 61 -3.52 -10.74 19.33
C HIS A 61 -2.68 -9.73 20.14
N ARG A 62 -1.46 -9.43 19.70
CA ARG A 62 -0.59 -8.42 20.35
C ARG A 62 -1.08 -6.99 20.17
N LEU A 63 -1.75 -6.71 19.06
CA LEU A 63 -2.40 -5.44 18.82
C LEU A 63 -3.56 -5.22 19.81
N GLU A 64 -4.30 -6.29 20.11
CA GLU A 64 -5.42 -6.32 21.07
C GLU A 64 -4.96 -6.30 22.54
N GLU A 65 -3.87 -6.98 22.88
CA GLU A 65 -3.31 -7.06 24.24
C GLU A 65 -2.65 -5.76 24.72
N GLY A 66 -2.55 -4.73 23.88
CA GLY A 66 -2.03 -3.43 24.27
C GLY A 66 -0.53 -3.42 24.60
N GLU A 67 0.20 -4.51 24.33
CA GLU A 67 1.68 -4.52 24.30
C GLU A 67 2.21 -3.48 23.30
N VAL A 68 1.39 -3.18 22.28
CA VAL A 68 1.57 -2.09 21.31
C VAL A 68 0.72 -0.89 21.76
N GLY A 69 1.09 -0.29 22.89
CA GLY A 69 0.40 0.87 23.44
C GLY A 69 0.31 2.00 22.42
N LYS A 70 -0.92 2.34 21.98
CA LYS A 70 -1.20 3.46 21.07
C LYS A 70 -0.42 3.40 19.75
N ALA A 71 -0.66 2.36 18.95
CA ALA A 71 -0.40 2.40 17.52
C ALA A 71 -1.27 3.47 16.83
N GLN A 72 -0.90 4.74 17.02
CA GLN A 72 -1.28 5.80 16.12
C GLN A 72 -0.65 5.48 14.77
N MET A 73 -1.44 5.65 13.72
CA MET A 73 -1.04 5.57 12.32
C MET A 73 0.34 6.25 12.14
N GLY A 74 1.42 5.50 12.00
CA GLY A 74 2.77 6.10 11.86
C GLY A 74 3.86 5.30 12.55
N LYS A 75 4.96 5.08 11.81
CA LYS A 75 6.28 4.54 12.17
C LYS A 75 6.39 3.19 12.90
N GLU A 76 5.46 2.85 13.79
CA GLU A 76 5.55 1.68 14.68
C GLU A 76 4.81 0.44 14.13
N ASN A 77 3.91 0.61 13.16
CA ASN A 77 3.12 -0.51 12.59
C ASN A 77 3.90 -1.45 11.66
N ALA A 78 5.00 -0.99 11.04
CA ALA A 78 5.91 -1.90 10.34
C ALA A 78 6.86 -2.61 11.33
N ALA A 79 7.17 -1.97 12.46
CA ALA A 79 8.03 -2.50 13.51
C ALA A 79 7.35 -3.60 14.36
N THR A 80 6.03 -3.74 14.30
CA THR A 80 5.27 -4.79 14.99
C THR A 80 5.26 -6.13 14.26
N ILE A 81 5.75 -6.20 13.01
CA ILE A 81 5.92 -7.48 12.30
C ILE A 81 7.26 -8.09 12.70
N LEU A 82 7.23 -9.03 13.64
CA LEU A 82 8.42 -9.68 14.20
C LEU A 82 9.04 -10.72 13.27
N SER A 83 8.19 -11.50 12.60
CA SER A 83 8.61 -12.56 11.68
C SER A 83 8.07 -12.27 10.28
N PRO A 84 8.95 -12.00 9.30
CA PRO A 84 8.52 -11.83 7.93
C PRO A 84 7.93 -13.11 7.36
N GLY A 85 6.75 -12.99 6.77
CA GLY A 85 6.12 -14.06 6.01
C GLY A 85 6.82 -14.34 4.68
N ARG A 86 6.14 -15.04 3.79
CA ARG A 86 6.70 -15.40 2.48
C ARG A 86 6.96 -14.14 1.63
N PRO A 87 8.13 -14.01 0.96
CA PRO A 87 8.45 -12.85 0.12
C PRO A 87 7.42 -12.52 -0.96
N VAL A 88 6.64 -13.50 -1.43
CA VAL A 88 5.54 -13.30 -2.38
C VAL A 88 4.51 -12.25 -1.88
N GLY A 89 4.27 -12.18 -0.57
CA GLY A 89 3.37 -11.18 0.01
C GLY A 89 3.92 -9.76 -0.12
N GLY A 90 5.22 -9.58 0.14
CA GLY A 90 5.93 -8.32 -0.11
C GLY A 90 5.89 -7.92 -1.58
N LEU A 91 6.17 -8.84 -2.51
CA LEU A 91 6.09 -8.58 -3.95
C LEU A 91 4.69 -8.13 -4.40
N LEU A 92 3.64 -8.77 -3.89
CA LEU A 92 2.25 -8.42 -4.21
C LEU A 92 1.83 -7.04 -3.68
N LEU A 93 2.47 -6.57 -2.60
CA LEU A 93 2.19 -5.27 -1.99
C LEU A 93 3.00 -4.12 -2.58
N MET A 94 4.21 -4.37 -3.08
CA MET A 94 5.15 -3.30 -3.49
C MET A 94 4.50 -2.25 -4.37
N HIS A 95 3.85 -2.66 -5.47
CA HIS A 95 3.24 -1.72 -6.40
C HIS A 95 2.06 -0.95 -5.78
N PRO A 96 1.03 -1.61 -5.19
CA PRO A 96 -0.07 -0.90 -4.54
C PRO A 96 0.35 0.14 -3.50
N ILE A 97 1.28 -0.21 -2.60
CA ILE A 97 1.68 0.70 -1.52
C ILE A 97 2.60 1.81 -2.02
N TYR A 98 3.44 1.53 -3.02
CA TYR A 98 4.22 2.58 -3.69
C TYR A 98 3.32 3.62 -4.34
N VAL A 99 2.40 3.20 -5.21
CA VAL A 99 1.52 4.13 -5.91
C VAL A 99 0.72 4.96 -4.91
N ALA A 100 0.14 4.32 -3.88
CA ALA A 100 -0.61 5.03 -2.85
C ALA A 100 0.26 6.03 -2.06
N SER A 101 1.53 5.71 -1.79
CA SER A 101 2.48 6.63 -1.13
C SER A 101 2.77 7.90 -1.93
N LYS A 102 2.57 7.88 -3.25
CA LYS A 102 2.82 9.03 -4.14
C LYS A 102 1.60 9.92 -4.37
N LEU A 103 0.40 9.39 -4.15
CA LEU A 103 -0.83 10.12 -4.43
C LEU A 103 -1.11 11.18 -3.37
N SER A 104 -1.15 12.46 -3.75
CA SER A 104 -1.40 13.58 -2.83
C SER A 104 -2.78 13.60 -2.19
N VAL A 105 -3.72 12.81 -2.72
CA VAL A 105 -5.07 12.62 -2.16
C VAL A 105 -5.06 11.66 -0.96
N VAL A 106 -4.00 10.88 -0.79
CA VAL A 106 -3.82 9.98 0.35
C VAL A 106 -3.25 10.80 1.54
N PRO A 107 -3.79 10.64 2.76
CA PRO A 107 -3.30 11.37 3.93
C PRO A 107 -1.79 11.17 4.14
N GLN A 108 -1.08 12.23 4.51
CA GLN A 108 0.39 12.20 4.65
C GLN A 108 0.87 11.06 5.53
N GLN A 109 0.23 10.88 6.67
CA GLN A 109 0.53 9.84 7.65
C GLN A 109 0.41 8.42 7.05
N THR A 110 -0.58 8.20 6.18
CA THR A 110 -0.74 6.93 5.45
C THR A 110 0.36 6.73 4.42
N ARG A 111 0.78 7.79 3.72
CA ARG A 111 1.85 7.73 2.72
C ARG A 111 3.20 7.41 3.36
N GLU A 112 3.49 8.02 4.51
CA GLU A 112 4.67 7.72 5.32
C GLU A 112 4.65 6.26 5.77
N TYR A 113 3.53 5.78 6.31
CA TYR A 113 3.37 4.37 6.68
C TYR A 113 3.62 3.41 5.51
N MET A 114 3.07 3.70 4.33
CA MET A 114 3.31 2.88 3.13
C MET A 114 4.78 2.88 2.70
N THR A 115 5.48 4.00 2.89
CA THR A 115 6.92 4.12 2.63
C THR A 115 7.71 3.28 3.63
N ASP A 116 7.37 3.35 4.92
CA ASP A 116 7.97 2.53 5.97
C ASP A 116 7.78 1.03 5.70
N CYS A 117 6.60 0.63 5.19
CA CYS A 117 6.35 -0.75 4.78
C CYS A 117 7.25 -1.18 3.62
N LEU A 118 7.51 -0.33 2.62
CA LEU A 118 8.45 -0.64 1.53
C LEU A 118 9.87 -0.83 2.05
N GLU A 119 10.32 0.03 2.96
CA GLU A 119 11.64 -0.13 3.60
C GLU A 119 11.73 -1.41 4.41
N TRP A 120 10.66 -1.73 5.14
CA TRP A 120 10.59 -2.96 5.94
C TRP A 120 10.64 -4.21 5.06
N ILE A 121 9.89 -4.23 3.94
CA ILE A 121 9.92 -5.31 2.94
C ILE A 121 11.34 -5.50 2.41
N ALA A 122 12.02 -4.40 2.06
CA ALA A 122 13.38 -4.46 1.55
C ALA A 122 14.35 -5.08 2.55
N LYS A 123 14.23 -4.69 3.83
CA LYS A 123 15.12 -5.11 4.91
C LYS A 123 14.88 -6.56 5.35
N HIS A 124 13.63 -7.01 5.42
CA HIS A 124 13.28 -8.28 6.08
C HIS A 124 12.86 -9.39 5.12
N MET A 125 12.47 -9.09 3.88
CA MET A 125 11.98 -10.10 2.91
C MET A 125 12.96 -10.38 1.76
N GLY A 126 14.14 -9.76 1.75
CA GLY A 126 15.16 -9.97 0.72
C GLY A 126 14.84 -9.32 -0.63
N ILE A 127 13.87 -8.39 -0.68
CA ILE A 127 13.42 -7.73 -1.91
C ILE A 127 14.10 -6.36 -2.04
N GLY A 128 15.35 -6.34 -2.52
CA GLY A 128 16.15 -5.11 -2.59
C GLY A 128 15.52 -3.97 -3.41
N GLN A 129 14.71 -4.31 -4.42
CA GLN A 129 13.96 -3.34 -5.23
C GLN A 129 13.02 -2.47 -4.40
N ALA A 130 12.46 -2.99 -3.30
CA ALA A 130 11.58 -2.23 -2.43
C ALA A 130 12.28 -1.00 -1.80
N SER A 131 13.60 -1.06 -1.54
CA SER A 131 14.34 0.09 -1.02
C SER A 131 14.55 1.18 -2.06
N LEU A 132 14.77 0.80 -3.33
CA LEU A 132 14.88 1.74 -4.43
C LEU A 132 13.56 2.48 -4.62
N ILE A 133 12.46 1.73 -4.57
CA ILE A 133 11.10 2.23 -4.70
C ILE A 133 10.72 3.18 -3.54
N ALA A 134 11.08 2.85 -2.29
CA ALA A 134 10.81 3.70 -1.13
C ALA A 134 11.47 5.09 -1.24
N LYS A 135 12.68 5.14 -1.79
CA LYS A 135 13.51 6.35 -1.88
C LYS A 135 13.30 7.16 -3.17
N ALA A 136 12.72 6.55 -4.19
CA ALA A 136 12.60 7.18 -5.49
C ALA A 136 11.48 8.23 -5.52
N PRO A 137 11.73 9.46 -6.01
CA PRO A 137 10.70 10.47 -6.20
C PRO A 137 9.70 10.06 -7.30
N ASP A 138 10.20 9.53 -8.43
CA ASP A 138 9.42 9.03 -9.56
C ASP A 138 10.11 7.78 -10.14
N VAL A 139 9.65 6.58 -9.78
CA VAL A 139 10.09 5.33 -10.44
C VAL A 139 9.34 5.20 -11.77
N HIS A 140 10.04 4.91 -12.87
CA HIS A 140 9.43 4.55 -14.14
C HIS A 140 8.57 3.29 -14.01
N GLU A 141 7.33 3.34 -14.51
CA GLU A 141 6.33 2.27 -14.43
C GLU A 141 6.83 0.91 -14.96
N GLU A 142 7.85 0.93 -15.83
CA GLU A 142 8.49 -0.25 -16.42
C GLU A 142 9.11 -1.19 -15.36
N ILE A 143 9.71 -0.66 -14.29
CA ILE A 143 10.33 -1.47 -13.22
C ILE A 143 9.26 -2.25 -12.43
N PHE A 144 8.04 -1.71 -12.33
CA PHE A 144 6.91 -2.37 -11.67
C PHE A 144 6.21 -3.38 -12.58
N ALA A 145 6.12 -3.08 -13.87
CA ALA A 145 5.58 -3.99 -14.86
C ALA A 145 6.36 -5.31 -14.86
N ASP A 146 7.69 -5.26 -14.78
CA ASP A 146 8.53 -6.47 -14.76
C ASP A 146 8.34 -7.32 -13.50
N GLY A 147 8.31 -6.68 -12.32
CA GLY A 147 8.11 -7.38 -11.04
C GLY A 147 6.71 -7.99 -10.90
N CYS A 148 5.68 -7.27 -11.34
CA CYS A 148 4.33 -7.84 -11.40
C CYS A 148 4.26 -8.95 -12.45
N THR A 149 4.80 -8.76 -13.67
CA THR A 149 4.76 -9.80 -14.71
C THR A 149 5.39 -11.12 -14.26
N ILE A 150 6.48 -11.10 -13.48
CA ILE A 150 7.09 -12.31 -12.92
C ILE A 150 6.16 -13.01 -11.90
N VAL A 151 5.52 -12.24 -11.02
CA VAL A 151 4.56 -12.79 -10.03
C VAL A 151 3.32 -13.36 -10.71
N TRP A 152 2.84 -12.71 -11.77
CA TRP A 152 1.69 -13.18 -12.54
C TRP A 152 2.04 -14.39 -13.41
N ALA A 153 3.25 -14.45 -13.99
CA ALA A 153 3.74 -15.61 -14.73
C ALA A 153 3.91 -16.84 -13.83
N GLY A 154 4.42 -16.66 -12.60
CA GLY A 154 4.58 -17.74 -11.63
C GLY A 154 3.28 -18.33 -11.06
N MET A 155 2.13 -17.66 -11.24
CA MET A 155 0.81 -18.18 -10.86
C MET A 155 0.05 -18.84 -12.02
N LEU A 156 0.60 -18.81 -13.24
CA LEU A 156 0.02 -19.44 -14.43
C LEU A 156 0.60 -20.84 -14.74
N ILE A 157 1.50 -21.33 -13.89
CA ILE A 157 2.06 -22.70 -13.90
C ILE A 157 1.44 -23.47 -12.75
#